data_AF-A0A6G1JCF0-F1
#
_entry.id   AF-A0A6G1JCF0-F1
#
_cell.length_a   1.000
_cell.length_b   1.000
_cell.length_c   1.000
_cell.angle_alpha   90.00
_cell.angle_beta   90.00
_cell.angle_gamma   90.00
#
_symmetry.space_group_name_H-M   'P 1'
#
loop_
_entity.id
_entity.type
_entity.pdbx_description
1 polymer ?
#
loop_
_entity_poly.entity_id
_entity_poly.type
_entity_poly.pdbx_seq_one_letter_code
_entity_poly.pdbx_strand_id
1 'polypeptide(L)'
;MLVRSAGFPVPKIISYGEHPDTSHAPDSILTARIPGRDLGYSECMLQVMRKWAHPWGGERICSVLGTAVRSMRIPNHSVRPCEPESEFNDHLFYSLGARGFATRELFEETVVVAKRLQAMHHAVVFTHGDLKHHNVMSADWYPDYWEFTTPLRYGSMDYFLNALVLRLGGSEYLAELESEKALVGLTVDSWVW
;
A
#
# COMPACT_ATOMS: atom_id res chain seq x y z
N MET A 1 7.70 11.57 -14.58
CA MET A 1 6.97 12.59 -15.37
C MET A 1 5.49 12.68 -14.98
N LEU A 2 4.80 11.57 -14.75
CA LEU A 2 3.36 11.53 -14.46
C LEU A 2 2.91 12.42 -13.29
N VAL A 3 3.58 12.33 -12.14
CA VAL A 3 3.16 13.05 -10.94
C VAL A 3 3.42 14.56 -11.00
N ARG A 4 4.33 15.02 -11.87
CA ARG A 4 4.48 16.46 -12.15
C ARG A 4 3.35 16.95 -13.04
N SER A 5 3.00 16.18 -14.07
CA SER A 5 1.84 16.46 -14.93
C SER A 5 0.54 16.46 -14.12
N ALA A 6 0.57 15.84 -12.94
CA ALA A 6 -0.54 15.82 -12.01
C ALA A 6 -0.79 17.11 -11.23
N GLY A 7 0.12 18.07 -11.33
CA GLY A 7 0.09 19.28 -10.51
C GLY A 7 0.68 19.09 -9.12
N PHE A 8 1.20 17.90 -8.77
CA PHE A 8 1.93 17.72 -7.52
C PHE A 8 3.35 18.31 -7.62
N PRO A 9 3.82 19.01 -6.58
CA PRO A 9 5.20 19.43 -6.50
C PRO A 9 6.06 18.19 -6.28
N VAL A 10 6.81 17.79 -7.29
CA VAL A 10 7.75 16.65 -7.21
C VAL A 10 9.19 17.14 -7.19
N PRO A 11 10.05 16.52 -6.38
CA PRO A 11 11.44 16.92 -6.33
C PRO A 11 12.12 16.50 -7.64
N LYS A 12 13.03 17.34 -8.16
CA LYS A 12 13.78 17.00 -9.36
C LYS A 12 14.85 15.97 -9.00
N ILE A 13 14.88 14.81 -9.65
CA ILE A 13 15.98 13.86 -9.50
C ILE A 13 17.26 14.51 -10.05
N ILE A 14 18.29 14.58 -9.20
CA ILE A 14 19.62 15.11 -9.51
C ILE A 14 20.54 13.96 -9.90
N SER A 15 20.52 12.86 -9.14
CA SER A 15 21.35 11.68 -9.38
C SER A 15 20.67 10.41 -8.87
N TYR A 16 21.03 9.28 -9.47
CA TYR A 16 20.68 7.92 -9.04
C TYR A 16 21.98 7.14 -8.89
N GLY A 17 22.13 6.40 -7.79
CA GLY A 17 23.33 5.60 -7.51
C GLY A 17 22.96 4.21 -7.02
N GLU A 18 23.57 3.20 -7.62
CA GLU A 18 23.46 1.79 -7.23
C GLU A 18 24.60 1.44 -6.26
N HIS A 19 24.27 0.68 -5.22
CA HIS A 19 25.16 0.24 -4.15
C HIS A 19 25.03 -1.28 -3.98
N PRO A 20 25.54 -2.09 -4.92
CA PRO A 20 25.35 -3.54 -4.92
C PRO A 20 25.89 -4.22 -3.65
N ASP A 21 26.87 -3.62 -2.99
CA ASP A 21 27.47 -4.14 -1.74
C ASP A 21 26.65 -3.77 -0.48
N THR A 22 25.58 -2.97 -0.61
CA THR A 22 24.74 -2.52 0.51
C THR A 22 23.35 -3.15 0.40
N SER A 23 23.22 -4.40 0.83
CA SER A 23 21.98 -5.19 0.68
C SER A 23 20.71 -4.54 1.24
N HIS A 24 20.83 -3.69 2.26
CA HIS A 24 19.70 -3.02 2.92
C HIS A 24 19.33 -1.66 2.29
N ALA A 25 20.18 -1.13 1.40
CA ALA A 25 19.96 0.12 0.69
C ALA A 25 20.69 0.06 -0.67
N PRO A 26 20.24 -0.83 -1.58
CA PRO A 26 20.94 -1.11 -2.82
C PRO A 26 20.90 0.05 -3.80
N ASP A 27 20.07 1.06 -3.55
CA ASP A 27 19.89 2.22 -4.41
C ASP A 27 19.79 3.49 -3.58
N SER A 28 20.21 4.60 -4.17
CA SER A 28 20.11 5.93 -3.60
C SER A 28 19.64 6.92 -4.65
N ILE A 29 18.82 7.88 -4.24
CA ILE A 29 18.30 8.93 -5.11
C ILE A 29 18.63 10.27 -4.46
N LEU A 30 19.40 11.10 -5.17
CA LEU A 30 19.59 12.49 -4.81
C LEU A 30 18.54 13.33 -5.52
N THR A 31 17.80 14.14 -4.77
CA THR A 31 16.75 15.00 -5.34
C THR A 31 16.90 16.45 -4.89
N ALA A 32 16.39 17.37 -5.70
CA ALA A 32 16.31 18.79 -5.36
C ALA A 32 15.26 19.00 -4.27
N ARG A 33 15.62 19.80 -3.25
CA ARG A 33 14.68 20.20 -2.21
C ARG A 33 13.50 20.96 -2.83
N ILE A 34 12.28 20.52 -2.52
CA ILE A 34 11.07 21.28 -2.87
C ILE A 34 10.96 22.46 -1.89
N PRO A 35 10.88 23.71 -2.39
CA PRO A 35 10.63 24.86 -1.52
C PRO A 35 9.20 24.76 -0.96
N GLY A 36 9.07 24.90 0.35
CA GLY A 36 7.78 24.78 1.03
C GLY A 36 7.92 24.85 2.54
N ARG A 37 6.78 24.78 3.21
CA ARG A 37 6.69 24.59 4.67
C ARG A 37 5.89 23.32 4.92
N ASP A 38 6.21 22.61 5.99
CA ASP A 38 5.43 21.45 6.39
C ASP A 38 4.01 21.90 6.75
N LEU A 39 3.03 21.43 5.99
CA LEU A 39 1.61 21.73 6.25
C LEU A 39 1.01 20.76 7.29
N GLY A 40 1.80 19.85 7.85
CA GLY A 40 1.29 18.58 8.34
C GLY A 40 0.78 17.71 7.18
N TYR A 41 0.34 16.47 7.43
CA TYR A 41 -0.36 15.74 6.38
C TYR A 41 -1.72 16.40 6.15
N SER A 42 -1.85 17.04 5.00
CA SER A 42 -3.09 17.69 4.60
C SER A 42 -3.95 16.72 3.79
N GLU A 43 -5.19 16.57 4.20
CA GLU A 43 -6.32 15.92 3.51
C GLU A 43 -6.40 16.27 2.01
N CYS A 44 -5.92 17.46 1.65
CA CYS A 44 -5.86 17.99 0.29
C CYS A 44 -5.13 17.06 -0.71
N MET A 45 -4.04 16.38 -0.32
CA MET A 45 -3.29 15.54 -1.28
C MET A 45 -4.09 14.32 -1.73
N LEU A 46 -4.65 13.57 -0.79
CA LEU A 46 -5.46 12.38 -1.10
C LEU A 46 -6.70 12.74 -1.91
N GLN A 47 -7.37 13.85 -1.56
CA GLN A 47 -8.52 14.34 -2.33
C GLN A 47 -8.14 14.72 -3.77
N VAL A 48 -6.95 15.25 -4.00
CA VAL A 48 -6.46 15.52 -5.37
C VAL A 48 -6.15 14.22 -6.09
N MET A 49 -5.45 13.27 -5.45
CA MET A 49 -5.11 11.97 -6.06
C MET A 49 -6.37 11.20 -6.47
N ARG A 50 -7.39 11.15 -5.62
CA ARG A 50 -8.65 10.46 -5.88
C ARG A 50 -9.47 11.02 -7.05
N LYS A 51 -9.22 12.26 -7.48
CA LYS A 51 -9.87 12.86 -8.65
C LYS A 51 -9.27 12.38 -9.98
N TRP A 52 -8.22 11.56 -9.94
CA TRP A 52 -7.53 11.08 -11.12
C TRP A 52 -8.37 10.02 -11.81
N ALA A 53 -8.64 10.23 -13.09
CA ALA A 53 -9.31 9.24 -13.91
C ALA A 53 -8.36 8.04 -14.12
N HIS A 54 -8.88 6.84 -13.90
CA HIS A 54 -8.16 5.59 -14.14
C HIS A 54 -7.85 5.45 -15.64
N PRO A 55 -6.59 5.63 -16.10
CA PRO A 55 -6.27 5.69 -17.53
C PRO A 55 -6.48 4.34 -18.22
N TRP A 56 -6.46 3.26 -17.45
CA TRP A 56 -6.71 1.90 -17.92
C TRP A 56 -8.17 1.47 -17.79
N GLY A 57 -9.03 2.35 -17.25
CA GLY A 57 -10.45 2.11 -17.01
C GLY A 57 -10.75 1.06 -15.92
N GLY A 58 -12.04 1.01 -15.54
CA GLY A 58 -12.60 -0.06 -14.71
C GLY A 58 -12.07 -0.12 -13.27
N GLU A 59 -11.97 -1.34 -12.74
CA GLU A 59 -11.52 -1.68 -11.39
C GLU A 59 -10.11 -2.32 -11.42
N ARG A 60 -9.31 -2.00 -12.44
CA ARG A 60 -8.02 -2.66 -12.66
C ARG A 60 -6.99 -2.23 -11.62
N ILE A 61 -6.49 -3.18 -10.84
CA ILE A 61 -5.38 -2.95 -9.92
C ILE A 61 -4.07 -3.09 -10.70
N CYS A 62 -3.33 -1.99 -10.85
CA CYS A 62 -2.13 -1.94 -11.67
C CYS A 62 -1.23 -0.76 -11.30
N SER A 63 0.02 -0.80 -11.78
CA SER A 63 0.90 0.34 -11.61
C SER A 63 0.38 1.56 -12.37
N VAL A 64 0.96 2.74 -12.10
CA VAL A 64 0.74 3.93 -12.94
C VAL A 64 0.85 3.66 -14.44
N LEU A 65 1.77 2.78 -14.85
CA LEU A 65 2.02 2.44 -16.25
C LEU A 65 1.15 1.28 -16.75
N GLY A 66 0.19 0.80 -15.96
CA GLY A 66 -0.67 -0.33 -16.32
C GLY A 66 0.05 -1.67 -16.25
N THR A 67 1.18 -1.72 -15.53
CA THR A 67 2.01 -2.92 -15.35
C THR A 67 1.83 -3.51 -13.95
N ALA A 68 2.67 -4.48 -13.60
CA ALA A 68 2.64 -5.11 -12.28
C ALA A 68 2.81 -4.07 -11.15
N VAL A 69 1.99 -4.20 -10.12
CA VAL A 69 2.15 -3.43 -8.88
C VAL A 69 3.23 -4.09 -8.02
N ARG A 70 3.88 -3.29 -7.17
CA ARG A 70 4.88 -3.75 -6.22
C ARG A 70 4.58 -3.24 -4.83
N SER A 71 4.65 -4.12 -3.85
CA SER A 71 4.43 -3.76 -2.45
C SER A 71 4.98 -4.85 -1.55
N MET A 72 5.54 -4.45 -0.40
CA MET A 72 5.84 -5.36 0.72
C MET A 72 4.58 -5.89 1.41
N ARG A 73 3.41 -5.82 0.77
CA ARG A 73 2.17 -6.48 1.17
C ARG A 73 1.77 -7.61 0.21
N ILE A 74 2.42 -7.69 -0.94
CA ILE A 74 2.12 -8.67 -1.97
C ILE A 74 3.13 -9.82 -1.84
N PRO A 75 2.69 -11.10 -1.85
CA PRO A 75 3.61 -12.23 -1.91
C PRO A 75 4.62 -12.09 -3.07
N ASN A 76 5.90 -12.35 -2.83
CA ASN A 76 7.00 -12.08 -3.78
C ASN A 76 7.12 -10.60 -4.24
N HIS A 77 6.53 -9.68 -3.47
CA HIS A 77 6.55 -8.23 -3.67
C HIS A 77 5.98 -7.71 -4.99
N SER A 78 5.32 -8.56 -5.80
CA SER A 78 4.79 -8.15 -7.09
C SER A 78 3.62 -9.02 -7.54
N VAL A 79 2.59 -8.35 -8.09
CA VAL A 79 1.50 -9.03 -8.79
C VAL A 79 1.25 -8.32 -10.11
N ARG A 80 0.96 -9.11 -11.15
CA ARG A 80 0.57 -8.60 -12.47
C ARG A 80 -0.72 -7.76 -12.36
N PRO A 81 -1.05 -6.95 -13.38
CA PRO A 81 -2.35 -6.29 -13.42
C PRO A 81 -3.49 -7.27 -13.17
N CYS A 82 -4.41 -6.89 -12.30
CA CYS A 82 -5.60 -7.65 -11.94
C CYS A 82 -6.84 -6.87 -12.42
N GLU A 83 -7.79 -7.52 -13.10
CA GLU A 83 -8.95 -6.82 -13.66
C GLU A 83 -10.06 -6.62 -12.63
N PRO A 84 -10.52 -7.64 -11.88
CA PRO A 84 -11.29 -7.41 -10.67
C PRO A 84 -10.40 -7.45 -9.42
N GLU A 85 -10.89 -6.79 -8.37
CA GLU A 85 -10.30 -6.88 -7.03
C GLU A 85 -10.21 -8.33 -6.52
N SER A 86 -11.13 -9.21 -6.92
CA SER A 86 -11.11 -10.62 -6.52
C SER A 86 -9.84 -11.35 -6.98
N GLU A 87 -9.33 -11.04 -8.18
CA GLU A 87 -8.11 -11.65 -8.71
C GLU A 87 -6.87 -11.21 -7.90
N PHE A 88 -6.86 -9.95 -7.48
CA PHE A 88 -5.84 -9.41 -6.60
C PHE A 88 -5.90 -10.08 -5.22
N ASN A 89 -7.10 -10.21 -4.65
CA ASN A 89 -7.32 -10.92 -3.40
C ASN A 89 -6.89 -12.39 -3.48
N ASP A 90 -7.23 -13.11 -4.55
CA ASP A 90 -6.78 -14.50 -4.72
C ASP A 90 -5.25 -14.61 -4.69
N HIS A 91 -4.54 -13.63 -5.26
CA HIS A 91 -3.09 -13.57 -5.20
C HIS A 91 -2.55 -13.31 -3.78
N LEU A 92 -3.15 -12.39 -3.03
CA LEU A 92 -2.76 -12.13 -1.64
C LEU A 92 -2.94 -13.36 -0.74
N PHE A 93 -3.96 -14.18 -1.02
CA PHE A 93 -4.31 -15.38 -0.26
C PHE A 93 -3.63 -16.65 -0.82
N TYR A 94 -2.82 -16.56 -1.87
CA TYR A 94 -2.16 -17.74 -2.44
C TYR A 94 -1.09 -18.34 -1.51
N SER A 95 -0.43 -17.51 -0.70
CA SER A 95 0.69 -17.91 0.14
C SER A 95 0.35 -18.08 1.64
N LEU A 96 -0.91 -18.36 1.96
CA LEU A 96 -1.31 -18.59 3.35
C LEU A 96 -0.57 -19.80 3.94
N GLY A 97 0.05 -19.59 5.10
CA GLY A 97 0.75 -20.61 5.86
C GLY A 97 0.22 -20.73 7.28
N ALA A 98 0.18 -21.97 7.79
CA ALA A 98 -0.04 -22.21 9.23
C ALA A 98 1.24 -22.04 10.06
N ARG A 99 2.37 -21.72 9.43
CA ARG A 99 3.64 -21.51 10.12
C ARG A 99 3.54 -20.24 10.98
N GLY A 100 3.91 -20.35 12.25
CA GLY A 100 3.76 -19.28 13.23
C GLY A 100 2.51 -19.38 14.11
N PHE A 101 1.57 -20.28 13.79
CA PHE A 101 0.40 -20.56 14.63
C PHE A 101 0.68 -21.70 15.61
N ALA A 102 0.22 -21.54 16.85
CA ALA A 102 0.39 -22.55 17.90
C ALA A 102 -0.52 -23.78 17.70
N THR A 103 -1.69 -23.57 17.10
CA THR A 103 -2.69 -24.62 16.85
C THR A 103 -3.35 -24.46 15.49
N ARG A 104 -4.00 -25.53 15.02
CA ARG A 104 -4.73 -25.54 13.75
C ARG A 104 -5.99 -24.67 13.82
N GLU A 105 -6.66 -24.68 14.96
CA GLU A 105 -7.88 -23.93 15.23
C GLU A 105 -7.61 -22.42 15.13
N LEU A 106 -6.52 -21.94 15.74
CA LEU A 106 -6.15 -20.52 15.68
C LEU A 106 -5.82 -20.09 14.25
N PHE A 107 -5.17 -20.95 13.47
CA PHE A 107 -4.92 -20.70 12.04
C PHE A 107 -6.24 -20.58 11.27
N GLU A 108 -7.17 -21.52 11.45
CA GLU A 108 -8.46 -21.51 10.75
C GLU A 108 -9.33 -20.31 11.14
N GLU A 109 -9.38 -19.96 12.42
CA GLU A 109 -10.04 -18.74 12.91
C GLU A 109 -9.45 -17.49 12.27
N THR A 110 -8.11 -17.41 12.18
CA THR A 110 -7.42 -16.26 11.57
C THR A 110 -7.69 -16.17 10.06
N VAL A 111 -7.76 -17.32 9.36
CA VAL A 111 -8.16 -17.38 7.95
C VAL A 111 -9.59 -16.86 7.77
N VAL A 112 -10.52 -17.19 8.67
CA VAL A 112 -11.90 -16.68 8.61
C VAL A 112 -11.93 -15.15 8.74
N VAL A 113 -11.16 -14.58 9.67
CA VAL A 113 -11.05 -13.12 9.82
C VAL A 113 -10.46 -12.50 8.56
N ALA A 114 -9.34 -13.01 8.05
CA ALA A 114 -8.71 -12.48 6.84
C ALA A 114 -9.66 -12.52 5.64
N LYS A 115 -10.41 -13.62 5.45
CA LYS A 115 -11.35 -13.77 4.32
C LYS A 115 -12.51 -12.80 4.30
N ARG A 116 -12.79 -12.08 5.40
CA ARG A 116 -13.77 -10.98 5.39
C ARG A 116 -13.39 -9.94 4.34
N LEU A 117 -12.10 -9.74 4.09
CA LEU A 117 -11.59 -8.83 3.05
C LEU A 117 -12.12 -9.17 1.66
N GLN A 118 -12.25 -10.46 1.32
CA GLN A 118 -12.77 -10.90 0.01
C GLN A 118 -14.27 -10.62 -0.16
N ALA A 119 -15.00 -10.40 0.94
CA ALA A 119 -16.42 -10.07 0.92
C ALA A 119 -16.69 -8.55 0.86
N MET A 120 -15.64 -7.74 1.02
CA MET A 120 -15.70 -6.28 0.94
C MET A 120 -15.22 -5.85 -0.44
N HIS A 121 -16.06 -5.11 -1.17
CA HIS A 121 -15.71 -4.55 -2.48
C HIS A 121 -15.30 -3.09 -2.32
N HIS A 122 -14.24 -2.69 -3.01
CA HIS A 122 -13.69 -1.36 -2.90
C HIS A 122 -13.48 -0.74 -4.27
N ALA A 123 -13.70 0.58 -4.35
CA ALA A 123 -13.32 1.34 -5.52
C ALA A 123 -11.79 1.30 -5.68
N VAL A 124 -11.33 1.07 -6.91
CA VAL A 124 -9.92 1.22 -7.27
C VAL A 124 -9.65 2.69 -7.58
N VAL A 125 -8.75 3.29 -6.81
CA VAL A 125 -8.43 4.71 -6.90
C VAL A 125 -6.92 4.91 -7.03
N PHE A 126 -6.52 6.11 -7.41
CA PHE A 126 -5.11 6.47 -7.40
C PHE A 126 -4.67 6.73 -5.96
N THR A 127 -3.77 5.90 -5.45
CA THR A 127 -3.31 5.91 -4.05
C THR A 127 -1.83 6.25 -3.98
N HIS A 128 -1.34 6.68 -2.82
CA HIS A 128 0.08 6.79 -2.54
C HIS A 128 0.70 5.41 -2.25
N GLY A 129 -0.09 4.45 -1.76
CA GLY A 129 0.29 3.04 -1.64
C GLY A 129 1.16 2.68 -0.43
N ASP A 130 1.90 3.64 0.14
CA ASP A 130 2.57 3.53 1.46
C ASP A 130 2.71 4.90 2.14
N LEU A 131 1.60 5.44 2.63
CA LEU A 131 1.50 6.78 3.21
C LEU A 131 2.34 6.94 4.47
N LYS A 132 3.62 7.29 4.29
CA LYS A 132 4.60 7.56 5.36
C LYS A 132 5.38 8.83 5.06
N HIS A 133 5.82 9.49 6.12
CA HIS A 133 6.39 10.85 6.06
C HIS A 133 7.73 10.87 5.34
N HIS A 134 8.41 9.73 5.27
CA HIS A 134 9.69 9.55 4.59
C HIS A 134 9.56 8.99 3.18
N ASN A 135 8.36 8.61 2.72
CA ASN A 135 8.17 8.05 1.40
C ASN A 135 7.86 9.15 0.37
N VAL A 136 8.62 9.16 -0.72
CA VAL A 136 8.58 10.20 -1.77
C VAL A 136 7.68 9.77 -2.95
N MET A 137 6.65 8.97 -2.66
CA MET A 137 5.63 8.39 -3.55
C MET A 137 5.98 7.07 -4.27
N SER A 138 5.21 6.04 -3.93
CA SER A 138 5.02 4.79 -4.68
C SER A 138 3.56 4.71 -5.13
N ALA A 139 3.12 5.71 -5.91
CA ALA A 139 1.71 5.86 -6.24
C ALA A 139 1.30 4.91 -7.35
N ASP A 140 0.22 4.17 -7.16
CA ASP A 140 -0.33 3.17 -8.08
C ASP A 140 -1.87 3.06 -7.88
N TRP A 141 -2.52 2.26 -8.71
CA TRP A 141 -3.96 2.00 -8.64
C TRP A 141 -4.24 0.80 -7.75
N TYR A 142 -4.84 1.06 -6.58
CA TYR A 142 -5.17 0.06 -5.57
C TYR A 142 -6.60 0.26 -5.06
N PRO A 143 -7.19 -0.76 -4.40
CA PRO A 143 -8.39 -0.57 -3.58
C PRO A 143 -8.24 0.59 -2.58
N ASP A 144 -9.25 1.44 -2.40
CA ASP A 144 -9.12 2.67 -1.57
C ASP A 144 -8.69 2.39 -0.12
N TYR A 145 -9.14 1.26 0.45
CA TYR A 145 -8.76 0.84 1.81
C TYR A 145 -7.24 0.64 1.97
N TRP A 146 -6.52 0.35 0.86
CA TRP A 146 -5.10 0.05 0.85
C TRP A 146 -4.26 1.22 1.35
N GLU A 147 -4.67 2.46 1.05
CA GLU A 147 -4.00 3.69 1.45
C GLU A 147 -3.89 3.81 2.98
N PHE A 148 -4.94 3.39 3.69
CA PHE A 148 -5.04 3.54 5.14
C PHE A 148 -4.54 2.31 5.90
N THR A 149 -4.87 1.12 5.41
CA THR A 149 -4.47 -0.12 6.08
C THR A 149 -2.97 -0.36 6.01
N THR A 150 -2.30 0.10 4.94
CA THR A 150 -0.84 -0.01 4.78
C THR A 150 -0.07 0.57 5.98
N PRO A 151 -0.19 1.86 6.32
CA PRO A 151 0.52 2.43 7.48
C PRO A 151 -0.03 1.93 8.83
N LEU A 152 -1.33 1.64 8.93
CA LEU A 152 -1.99 1.23 10.19
C LEU A 152 -1.74 -0.23 10.60
N ARG A 153 -1.16 -1.05 9.71
CA ARG A 153 -0.90 -2.47 10.00
C ARG A 153 0.08 -2.70 11.15
N TYR A 154 0.93 -1.71 11.46
CA TYR A 154 1.91 -1.80 12.53
C TYR A 154 1.82 -0.63 13.52
N GLY A 155 2.29 -0.88 14.74
CA GLY A 155 2.40 0.14 15.79
C GLY A 155 1.10 0.42 16.54
N SER A 156 1.20 1.26 17.57
CA SER A 156 0.05 1.71 18.36
C SER A 156 -0.84 2.67 17.57
N MET A 157 -2.15 2.64 17.78
CA MET A 157 -3.08 3.62 17.21
C MET A 157 -2.84 5.03 17.79
N ASP A 158 -2.24 5.13 18.97
CA ASP A 158 -1.92 6.41 19.62
C ASP A 158 -0.64 7.06 19.07
N TYR A 159 0.14 6.33 18.25
CA TYR A 159 1.28 6.91 17.58
C TYR A 159 0.80 8.00 16.60
N PHE A 160 1.46 9.15 16.63
CA PHE A 160 0.95 10.36 15.97
C PHE A 160 0.62 10.17 14.48
N LEU A 161 1.38 9.34 13.75
CA LEU A 161 1.09 9.03 12.34
C LEU A 161 -0.15 8.16 12.20
N ASN A 162 -0.32 7.15 13.05
CA ASN A 162 -1.47 6.26 12.98
C ASN A 162 -2.74 7.03 13.33
N ALA A 163 -2.70 7.86 14.38
CA ALA A 163 -3.78 8.78 14.73
C ALA A 163 -4.12 9.75 13.58
N LEU A 164 -3.11 10.20 12.83
CA LEU A 164 -3.29 11.06 11.67
C LEU A 164 -3.94 10.32 10.49
N VAL A 165 -3.48 9.12 10.16
CA VAL A 165 -4.07 8.30 9.08
C VAL A 165 -5.54 7.98 9.41
N LEU A 166 -5.85 7.65 10.66
CA LEU A 166 -7.24 7.46 11.11
C LEU A 166 -8.09 8.70 10.86
N ARG A 167 -7.58 9.89 11.23
CA ARG A 167 -8.27 11.18 11.00
C ARG A 167 -8.46 11.54 9.53
N LEU A 168 -7.60 11.04 8.64
CA LEU A 168 -7.67 11.32 7.20
C LEU A 168 -8.67 10.42 6.45
N GLY A 169 -9.35 9.51 7.14
CA GLY A 169 -10.32 8.57 6.57
C GLY A 169 -10.09 7.12 6.97
N GLY A 170 -8.96 6.79 7.60
CA GLY A 170 -8.64 5.42 7.99
C GLY A 170 -9.60 4.81 9.01
N SER A 171 -10.37 5.63 9.73
CA SER A 171 -11.43 5.16 10.64
C SER A 171 -12.59 4.47 9.91
N GLU A 172 -12.80 4.74 8.62
CA GLU A 172 -13.83 4.09 7.81
C GLU A 172 -13.43 2.64 7.44
N TYR A 173 -12.13 2.32 7.52
CA TYR A 173 -11.55 1.07 7.05
C TYR A 173 -11.08 0.13 8.18
N LEU A 174 -11.76 0.17 9.33
CA LEU A 174 -11.34 -0.61 10.51
C LEU A 174 -11.59 -2.12 10.35
N ALA A 175 -12.61 -2.52 9.58
CA ALA A 175 -12.91 -3.94 9.32
C ALA A 175 -11.89 -4.56 8.36
N GLU A 176 -11.48 -3.78 7.36
CA GLU A 176 -10.41 -4.05 6.42
C GLU A 176 -9.09 -4.15 7.17
N LEU A 177 -8.82 -3.21 8.10
CA LEU A 177 -7.62 -3.24 8.92
C LEU A 177 -7.53 -4.50 9.81
N GLU A 178 -8.65 -4.95 10.39
CA GLU A 178 -8.71 -6.22 11.14
C GLU A 178 -8.35 -7.40 10.24
N SER A 179 -8.96 -7.46 9.05
CA SER A 179 -8.73 -8.52 8.06
C SER A 179 -7.28 -8.52 7.55
N GLU A 180 -6.70 -7.35 7.33
CA GLU A 180 -5.31 -7.16 6.90
C GLU A 180 -4.31 -7.57 7.97
N LYS A 181 -4.56 -7.23 9.24
CA LYS A 181 -3.71 -7.69 10.35
C LYS A 181 -3.73 -9.21 10.47
N ALA A 182 -4.88 -9.84 10.27
CA ALA A 182 -4.98 -11.30 10.20
C ALA A 182 -4.19 -11.86 9.01
N LEU A 183 -4.31 -11.25 7.83
CA LEU A 183 -3.60 -11.67 6.62
C LEU A 183 -2.07 -11.55 6.74
N VAL A 184 -1.56 -10.49 7.38
CA VAL A 184 -0.12 -10.33 7.65
C VAL A 184 0.43 -11.51 8.45
N GLY A 185 -0.29 -11.98 9.47
CA GLY A 185 0.09 -13.14 10.27
C GLY A 185 0.10 -14.46 9.48
N LEU A 186 -0.74 -14.57 8.45
CA LEU A 186 -0.82 -15.75 7.59
C LEU A 186 0.23 -15.78 6.47
N THR A 187 0.85 -14.64 6.18
CA THR A 187 1.76 -14.43 5.02
C THR A 187 3.20 -14.14 5.44
N VAL A 188 3.54 -14.31 6.73
CA VAL A 188 4.87 -14.00 7.30
C VAL A 188 6.02 -14.73 6.58
N ASP A 189 5.77 -15.89 5.98
CA ASP A 189 6.79 -16.67 5.25
C ASP A 189 6.96 -16.27 3.78
N SER A 190 6.06 -15.44 3.22
CA SER A 190 6.08 -15.05 1.80
C SER A 190 6.91 -13.80 1.51
N TRP A 191 7.52 -13.20 2.54
CA TRP A 191 8.48 -12.09 2.40
C TRP A 191 9.87 -12.66 2.07
N VAL A 192 10.10 -13.00 0.80
CA VAL A 192 11.46 -13.30 0.34
C VAL A 192 12.24 -11.98 0.35
N TRP A 193 13.29 -11.90 1.16
CA TRP A 193 14.27 -10.81 1.14
C TRP A 193 15.38 -11.11 0.14
#